data_AF-A0A7G3G774-F1
#
_entry.id   AF-A0A7G3G774-F1
#
_cell.length_a   1.000
_cell.length_b   1.000
_cell.length_c   1.000
_cell.angle_alpha   90.00
_cell.angle_beta   90.00
_cell.angle_gamma   90.00
#
_symmetry.space_group_name_H-M   'P 1'
#
loop_
_entity.id
_entity.type
_entity.pdbx_description
1 polymer ?
#
loop_
_entity_poly.entity_id
_entity_poly.type
_entity_poly.pdbx_seq_one_letter_code
_entity_poly.pdbx_strand_id
1 'polypeptide(L)'
;MAIGQSVPTTGVDTETGKALALGATLYFSRVNANGGMNVEAINHQIRDDGNHTKRTIANNQELIDKQNAIALVSFYGTNNTSELIKSKTLERVNIALIGVHSSADIIRNHPYIFHTHARFC
;
A
#
# COMPACT_ATOMS: atom_id res chain seq x y z
N MET A 1 7.10 -11.44 -8.66
CA MET A 1 7.47 -10.54 -7.55
C MET A 1 6.21 -9.90 -7.00
N ALA A 2 5.91 -10.03 -5.71
CA ALA A 2 4.63 -9.59 -5.13
C ALA A 2 4.69 -8.17 -4.55
N ILE A 3 3.68 -7.35 -4.87
CA ILE A 3 3.49 -6.01 -4.31
C ILE A 3 2.11 -5.97 -3.66
N GLY A 4 2.05 -5.59 -2.38
CA GLY A 4 0.82 -5.59 -1.60
C GLY A 4 0.15 -4.21 -1.54
N GLN A 5 -1.17 -4.19 -1.47
CA GLN A 5 -1.96 -2.98 -1.26
C GLN A 5 -3.15 -3.30 -0.33
N SER A 6 -3.33 -2.49 0.71
CA SER A 6 -4.54 -2.47 1.54
C SER A 6 -5.25 -1.14 1.32
N VAL A 7 -6.47 -1.19 0.80
CA VAL A 7 -7.31 -0.01 0.53
C VAL A 7 -8.79 -0.31 0.74
N PRO A 8 -9.63 0.70 1.01
CA PRO A 8 -11.07 0.52 1.13
C PRO A 8 -11.68 0.27 -0.25
N THR A 9 -11.88 -0.98 -0.62
CA THR A 9 -12.67 -1.33 -1.81
C THR A 9 -14.14 -1.55 -1.46
N THR A 10 -14.49 -1.56 -0.17
CA THR A 10 -15.85 -1.49 0.35
C THR A 10 -16.02 -0.31 1.32
N GLY A 11 -17.27 0.00 1.70
CA GLY A 11 -17.59 1.08 2.64
C GLY A 11 -17.69 2.46 1.99
N VAL A 12 -17.66 3.51 2.82
CA VAL A 12 -17.90 4.91 2.40
C VAL A 12 -16.82 5.41 1.44
N ASP A 13 -15.57 4.99 1.63
CA ASP A 13 -14.42 5.40 0.83
C ASP A 13 -14.15 4.48 -0.38
N THR A 14 -15.10 3.61 -0.75
CA THR A 14 -14.95 2.57 -1.79
C THR A 14 -14.48 3.12 -3.13
N GLU A 15 -15.04 4.24 -3.58
CA GLU A 15 -14.71 4.81 -4.90
C GLU A 15 -13.26 5.29 -4.94
N THR A 16 -12.80 5.94 -3.88
CA THR A 16 -11.41 6.38 -3.75
C THR A 16 -10.45 5.19 -3.68
N GLY A 17 -10.76 4.18 -2.85
CA GLY A 17 -9.89 3.01 -2.72
C GLY A 17 -9.83 2.17 -4.00
N LYS A 18 -10.95 2.00 -4.72
CA LYS A 18 -10.97 1.37 -6.05
C LYS A 18 -10.15 2.17 -7.07
N ALA A 19 -10.25 3.49 -7.08
CA ALA A 19 -9.47 4.33 -7.98
C ALA A 19 -7.95 4.19 -7.71
N LEU A 20 -7.55 4.19 -6.44
CA LEU A 20 -6.15 3.95 -6.04
C LEU A 20 -5.65 2.57 -6.48
N ALA A 21 -6.45 1.52 -6.26
CA ALA A 21 -6.12 0.16 -6.68
C ALA A 21 -6.04 0.01 -8.20
N LEU A 22 -6.97 0.63 -8.93
CA LEU A 22 -7.01 0.62 -10.38
C LEU A 22 -5.78 1.31 -10.96
N GLY A 23 -5.40 2.49 -10.45
CA GLY A 23 -4.23 3.23 -10.91
C GLY A 23 -2.93 2.43 -10.77
N ALA A 24 -2.71 1.80 -9.61
CA ALA A 24 -1.56 0.93 -9.39
C ALA A 24 -1.58 -0.29 -10.33
N THR A 25 -2.75 -0.95 -10.47
CA THR A 25 -2.92 -2.11 -11.34
C THR A 25 -2.63 -1.81 -12.80
N LEU A 26 -3.13 -0.68 -13.32
CA LEU A 26 -2.88 -0.26 -14.70
C LEU A 26 -1.39 -0.02 -14.95
N TYR A 27 -0.69 0.62 -14.00
CA TYR A 27 0.75 0.85 -14.11
C TYR A 27 1.52 -0.47 -14.14
N PHE A 28 1.28 -1.38 -13.19
CA PHE A 28 1.97 -2.67 -13.15
C PHE A 28 1.63 -3.55 -14.36
N SER A 29 0.39 -3.47 -14.85
CA SER A 29 -0.01 -4.19 -16.07
C SER A 29 0.78 -3.68 -17.29
N ARG A 30 0.97 -2.36 -17.41
CA ARG A 30 1.83 -1.77 -18.44
C ARG A 30 3.28 -2.25 -18.30
N VAL A 31 3.83 -2.29 -17.09
CA VAL A 31 5.21 -2.79 -16.87
C VAL A 31 5.32 -4.27 -17.27
N ASN A 32 4.38 -5.10 -16.85
CA ASN A 32 4.34 -6.52 -17.20
C ASN A 32 4.22 -6.75 -18.71
N ALA A 33 3.40 -5.94 -19.41
CA ALA A 33 3.27 -6.01 -20.86
C ALA A 33 4.59 -5.68 -21.60
N ASN A 34 5.53 -4.97 -20.96
CA ASN A 34 6.84 -4.63 -21.52
C ASN A 34 7.96 -5.60 -21.05
N GLY A 35 7.60 -6.81 -20.61
CA GLY A 35 8.57 -7.84 -20.19
C GLY A 35 8.84 -7.90 -18.68
N GLY A 36 8.07 -7.16 -17.87
CA GLY A 36 8.19 -7.18 -16.42
C GLY A 36 9.45 -6.48 -15.91
N MET A 37 9.81 -6.74 -14.65
CA MET A 37 11.06 -6.28 -14.06
C MET A 37 12.01 -7.45 -13.91
N ASN A 38 13.23 -7.34 -14.44
CA ASN A 38 14.22 -8.42 -14.43
C ASN A 38 13.65 -9.76 -14.96
N VAL A 39 12.81 -9.71 -15.99
CA VAL A 39 12.14 -10.89 -16.61
C VAL A 39 11.08 -11.55 -15.68
N GLU A 40 10.74 -10.92 -14.55
CA GLU A 40 9.69 -11.38 -13.65
C GLU A 40 8.47 -10.44 -13.67
N ALA A 41 7.27 -11.02 -13.73
CA ALA A 41 6.04 -10.25 -13.65
C ALA A 41 5.78 -9.74 -12.22
N ILE A 42 5.30 -8.50 -12.16
CA ILE A 42 4.78 -7.90 -10.94
C ILE A 42 3.40 -8.50 -10.65
N ASN A 43 3.25 -9.11 -9.48
CA ASN A 43 1.98 -9.62 -8.98
C ASN A 43 1.39 -8.62 -7.97
N HIS A 44 0.40 -7.85 -8.40
CA HIS A 44 -0.27 -6.86 -7.57
C HIS A 44 -1.37 -7.50 -6.71
N GLN A 45 -1.18 -7.51 -5.40
CA GLN A 45 -2.07 -8.15 -4.44
C GLN A 45 -2.86 -7.10 -3.66
N ILE A 46 -4.15 -6.98 -3.95
CA ILE A 46 -5.05 -6.03 -3.30
C ILE A 46 -5.85 -6.72 -2.20
N ARG A 47 -6.02 -6.04 -1.06
CA ARG A 47 -6.88 -6.46 0.05
C ARG A 47 -7.79 -5.31 0.47
N ASP A 48 -9.03 -5.65 0.77
CA ASP A 48 -10.01 -4.69 1.28
C ASP A 48 -9.84 -4.49 2.78
N ASP A 49 -9.65 -3.25 3.22
CA ASP A 49 -9.71 -2.89 4.65
C ASP A 49 -10.99 -2.15 5.04
N GLY A 50 -11.80 -1.72 4.07
CA GLY A 50 -13.00 -0.90 4.31
C GLY A 50 -12.74 0.32 5.20
N ASN A 51 -11.52 0.88 5.19
CA ASN A 51 -11.06 1.97 6.04
C ASN A 51 -11.06 1.63 7.54
N HIS A 52 -10.81 0.36 7.89
CA HIS A 52 -10.66 -0.11 9.27
C HIS A 52 -9.21 -0.45 9.58
N THR A 53 -8.65 0.19 10.61
CA THR A 53 -7.25 0.01 11.01
C THR A 53 -6.89 -1.45 11.35
N LYS A 54 -7.77 -2.17 12.05
CA LYS A 54 -7.56 -3.59 12.38
C LYS A 54 -7.45 -4.47 11.14
N ARG A 55 -8.30 -4.22 10.13
CA ARG A 55 -8.23 -4.96 8.85
C ARG A 55 -6.97 -4.59 8.09
N THR A 56 -6.58 -3.31 8.10
CA THR A 56 -5.31 -2.86 7.52
C THR A 56 -4.14 -3.66 8.08
N ILE A 57 -4.01 -3.77 9.41
CA ILE A 57 -2.90 -4.53 10.02
C ILE A 57 -2.94 -6.00 9.64
N ALA A 58 -4.12 -6.63 9.70
CA ALA A 58 -4.28 -8.04 9.33
C ALA A 58 -3.92 -8.30 7.85
N ASN A 59 -4.39 -7.43 6.94
CA ASN A 59 -4.07 -7.49 5.52
C ASN A 59 -2.57 -7.36 5.28
N ASN A 60 -1.90 -6.43 5.97
CA ASN A 60 -0.44 -6.27 5.85
C ASN A 60 0.30 -7.52 6.29
N GLN A 61 -0.10 -8.11 7.42
CA GLN A 61 0.51 -9.35 7.89
C GLN A 61 0.30 -10.49 6.86
N GLU A 62 -0.89 -10.59 6.26
CA GLU A 62 -1.17 -11.58 5.21
C GLU A 62 -0.32 -11.35 3.95
N LEU A 63 -0.25 -10.10 3.48
CA LEU A 63 0.52 -9.72 2.29
C LEU A 63 2.00 -10.02 2.47
N ILE A 64 2.55 -9.74 3.65
CA ILE A 64 3.97 -9.96 3.95
C ILE A 64 4.23 -11.45 4.17
N ASP A 65 3.52 -12.10 5.10
CA ASP A 65 3.86 -13.46 5.52
C ASP A 65 3.42 -14.54 4.54
N LYS A 66 2.26 -14.36 3.90
CA LYS A 66 1.68 -15.41 3.02
C LYS A 66 1.96 -15.14 1.56
N GLN A 67 1.90 -13.88 1.14
CA GLN A 67 2.09 -13.51 -0.26
C GLN A 67 3.52 -13.09 -0.59
N ASN A 68 4.42 -13.04 0.40
CA ASN A 68 5.81 -12.61 0.25
C ASN A 68 5.91 -11.25 -0.47
N ALA A 69 5.01 -10.32 -0.13
CA ALA A 69 5.06 -8.97 -0.66
C ALA A 69 6.40 -8.33 -0.29
N ILE A 70 7.12 -7.78 -1.26
CA ILE A 70 8.42 -7.14 -1.05
C ILE A 70 8.30 -5.63 -0.82
N ALA A 71 7.12 -5.06 -1.13
CA ALA A 71 6.79 -3.66 -1.01
C ALA A 71 5.27 -3.51 -0.82
N LEU A 72 4.88 -2.43 -0.17
CA LEU A 72 3.49 -2.02 -0.01
C LEU A 72 3.26 -0.72 -0.78
N VAL A 73 2.08 -0.55 -1.39
CA VAL A 73 1.79 0.62 -2.22
C VAL A 73 0.40 1.20 -2.00
N SER A 74 0.25 2.49 -2.30
CA SER A 74 -1.04 3.15 -2.57
C SER A 74 -2.06 3.03 -1.44
N PHE A 75 -1.63 3.29 -0.19
CA PHE A 75 -2.48 3.23 1.00
C PHE A 75 -3.44 4.41 1.08
N TYR A 76 -4.60 4.19 1.72
CA TYR A 76 -5.57 5.24 1.99
C TYR A 76 -5.68 5.56 3.48
N GLY A 77 -5.62 6.85 3.80
CA GLY A 77 -6.03 7.39 5.09
C GLY A 77 -4.91 7.47 6.15
N THR A 78 -5.00 8.52 6.96
CA THR A 78 -4.05 8.80 8.04
C THR A 78 -4.11 7.77 9.16
N ASN A 79 -5.31 7.36 9.57
CA ASN A 79 -5.48 6.46 10.72
C ASN A 79 -4.92 5.06 10.45
N ASN A 80 -5.22 4.50 9.27
CA ASN A 80 -4.74 3.18 8.86
C ASN A 80 -3.21 3.15 8.81
N THR A 81 -2.62 4.17 8.20
CA THR A 81 -1.17 4.29 8.09
C THR A 81 -0.51 4.54 9.44
N SER A 82 -1.11 5.38 10.29
CA SER A 82 -0.60 5.64 11.63
C SER A 82 -0.61 4.38 12.50
N GLU A 83 -1.63 3.53 12.36
CA GLU A 83 -1.68 2.26 13.07
C GLU A 83 -0.60 1.30 12.58
N LEU A 84 -0.32 1.26 11.27
CA LEU A 84 0.78 0.47 10.72
C LEU A 84 2.16 0.93 11.20
N ILE A 85 2.35 2.23 11.36
CA ILE A 85 3.57 2.80 11.97
C ILE A 85 3.67 2.37 13.44
N LYS A 86 2.59 2.51 14.22
CA LYS A 86 2.58 2.10 15.64
C LYS A 86 2.83 0.61 15.80
N SER A 87 2.32 -0.20 14.88
CA SER A 87 2.56 -1.64 14.88
C SER A 87 4.00 -1.99 14.54
N LYS A 88 4.87 -1.06 14.13
CA LYS A 88 6.28 -1.24 13.74
C LYS A 88 6.50 -2.34 12.70
N THR A 89 5.49 -2.60 11.88
CA THR A 89 5.53 -3.72 10.93
C THR A 89 6.59 -3.48 9.87
N LEU A 90 6.63 -2.26 9.31
CA LEU A 90 7.55 -1.89 8.23
C LEU A 90 9.02 -2.08 8.64
N GLU A 91 9.38 -1.66 9.85
CA GLU A 91 10.74 -1.77 10.38
C GLU A 91 11.11 -3.21 10.72
N ARG A 92 10.18 -3.98 11.31
CA ARG A 92 10.44 -5.38 11.68
C ARG A 92 10.74 -6.26 10.47
N VAL A 93 10.02 -6.04 9.37
CA VAL A 93 10.14 -6.85 8.16
C VAL A 93 10.99 -6.18 7.08
N ASN A 94 11.48 -4.96 7.34
CA ASN A 94 12.30 -4.15 6.45
C ASN A 94 11.66 -3.91 5.07
N ILE A 95 10.37 -3.56 5.06
CA ILE A 95 9.58 -3.32 3.85
C ILE A 95 9.18 -1.86 3.73
N ALA A 96 9.28 -1.32 2.53
CA ALA A 96 8.86 0.04 2.21
C ALA A 96 7.36 0.13 1.91
N LEU A 97 6.75 1.25 2.32
CA LEU A 97 5.40 1.67 1.92
C LEU A 97 5.50 2.90 1.02
N ILE A 98 4.97 2.81 -0.20
CA ILE A 98 5.12 3.84 -1.23
C ILE A 98 3.75 4.40 -1.63
N GLY A 99 3.60 5.72 -1.60
CA GLY A 99 2.39 6.40 -2.08
C GLY A 99 1.22 6.31 -1.11
N VAL A 100 1.38 6.85 0.10
CA VAL A 100 0.25 6.97 1.03
C VAL A 100 -0.59 8.19 0.66
N HIS A 101 -1.91 8.03 0.51
CA HIS A 101 -2.85 9.15 0.34
C HIS A 101 -3.13 9.83 1.70
N SER A 102 -2.13 10.56 2.21
CA SER A 102 -2.20 11.36 3.44
C SER A 102 -1.09 12.40 3.50
N SER A 103 -1.37 13.56 4.11
CA SER A 103 -0.36 14.60 4.38
C SER A 103 0.04 14.72 5.85
N ALA A 104 -0.29 13.75 6.70
CA ALA A 104 0.06 13.83 8.12
C ALA A 104 1.59 13.77 8.36
N ASP A 105 2.10 14.65 9.23
CA ASP A 105 3.55 14.78 9.47
C ASP A 105 4.19 13.49 10.01
N ILE A 106 3.48 12.72 10.85
CA ILE A 106 3.96 11.42 11.36
C ILE A 106 4.23 10.40 10.25
N ILE A 107 3.49 10.47 9.15
CA ILE A 107 3.65 9.60 7.99
C ILE A 107 4.77 10.13 7.09
N ARG A 108 4.90 11.46 7.00
CA ARG A 108 5.90 12.11 6.16
C ARG A 108 7.34 11.89 6.60
N ASN A 109 7.58 11.87 7.90
CA ASN A 109 8.93 11.77 8.46
C ASN A 109 9.35 10.33 8.78
N HIS A 110 8.62 9.33 8.29
CA HIS A 110 8.91 7.93 8.58
C HIS A 110 9.90 7.34 7.54
N PRO A 111 11.01 6.69 7.97
CA PRO A 111 12.09 6.27 7.06
C PRO A 111 11.68 5.20 6.04
N TYR A 112 10.64 4.41 6.36
CA TYR A 112 10.11 3.37 5.47
C TYR A 112 8.94 3.82 4.59
N ILE A 113 8.52 5.09 4.69
CA ILE A 113 7.37 5.61 3.94
C ILE A 113 7.83 6.64 2.92
N PHE A 114 7.55 6.36 1.65
CA PHE A 114 7.91 7.20 0.52
C PHE A 114 6.65 7.81 -0.10
N HIS A 115 6.67 9.11 -0.35
CA HIS A 115 5.50 9.88 -0.80
C HIS A 115 5.55 10.10 -2.30
N THR A 116 4.40 9.97 -2.97
CA THR A 116 4.27 10.22 -4.43
C THR A 116 3.59 11.55 -4.75
N HIS A 117 3.01 12.22 -3.75
CA HIS A 117 2.32 13.51 -3.89
C HIS A 117 2.98 14.61 -3.04
N ALA A 118 2.74 15.86 -3.44
CA ALA A 118 3.19 17.03 -2.69
C ALA A 118 2.44 17.19 -1.35
N ARG A 119 2.98 18.04 -0.46
CA ARG A 119 2.29 18.39 0.80
C ARG A 119 1.04 19.20 0.47
N PHE A 120 -0.10 18.89 1.08
CA PHE A 120 -1.20 19.85 1.15
C PHE A 120 -0.80 20.94 2.16
N CYS A 121 -0.64 22.17 1.68
CA CYS A 121 -0.36 23.34 2.50
C CYS A 121 -1.60 23.80 3.26
#